data_AF-A0AAV9C667-F1
#
_entry.id   AF-A0AAV9C667-F1
#
_cell.length_a   1.000
_cell.length_b   1.000
_cell.length_c   1.000
_cell.angle_alpha   90.00
_cell.angle_beta   90.00
_cell.angle_gamma   90.00
#
_symmetry.space_group_name_H-M   'P 1'
#
loop_
_entity.id
_entity.type
_entity.pdbx_description
1 polymer ?
#
loop_
_entity_poly.entity_id
_entity_poly.type
_entity_poly.pdbx_seq_one_letter_code
_entity_poly.pdbx_strand_id
1 'polypeptide(L)'
;MRPRSRGKKLQEEWAIPVNSIKDVQERFMNYCQGKLKSSPWSELDGLQPETKTINEKLGQINLKGFLTINSQPAVNGEHSDSPSVGWGGPSGYVYQKAYLEFFCSPDKLNALIEKCKALTAHLYCVTWGVFPGKEIIQPTVVDPASFVVWKDEAFAIWTRGWAYLFPEGDPSRALLAQVERSYYLVSLVDNDYIHSDLFAAFEDI
;
A
#
# COMPACT_ATOMS: atom_id res chain seq x y z
N MET A 1 16.55 12.30 -3.42
CA MET A 1 16.16 13.24 -4.51
C MET A 1 16.13 14.66 -3.95
N ARG A 2 16.43 15.71 -4.73
CA ARG A 2 16.22 17.10 -4.25
C ARG A 2 14.70 17.36 -4.13
N PRO A 3 14.18 18.02 -3.09
CA PRO A 3 12.74 18.24 -2.91
C PRO A 3 12.02 18.82 -4.15
N ARG A 4 12.71 19.70 -4.89
CA ARG A 4 12.21 20.31 -6.14
C ARG A 4 11.98 19.31 -7.28
N SER A 5 12.75 18.23 -7.39
CA SER A 5 12.60 17.26 -8.49
C SER A 5 11.43 16.31 -8.28
N ARG A 6 11.11 15.97 -7.01
CA ARG A 6 9.94 15.14 -6.67
C ARG A 6 8.64 15.85 -7.03
N GLY A 7 8.50 17.13 -6.64
CA GLY A 7 7.30 17.92 -6.95
C GLY A 7 7.03 18.04 -8.46
N LYS A 8 8.07 18.26 -9.27
CA LYS A 8 7.94 18.31 -10.73
C LYS A 8 7.43 16.98 -11.31
N LYS A 9 8.00 15.86 -10.85
CA LYS A 9 7.62 14.53 -11.32
C LYS A 9 6.20 14.13 -10.90
N LEU A 10 5.83 14.44 -9.67
CA LEU A 10 4.47 14.23 -9.17
C LEU A 10 3.46 15.02 -10.02
N GLN A 11 3.77 16.28 -10.34
CA GLN A 11 2.95 17.08 -11.25
C GLN A 11 2.82 16.42 -12.63
N GLU A 12 3.92 15.97 -13.23
CA GLU A 12 3.92 15.34 -14.57
C GLU A 12 3.15 14.01 -14.61
N GLU A 13 3.27 13.19 -13.57
CA GLU A 13 2.69 11.84 -13.54
C GLU A 13 1.24 11.80 -13.02
N TRP A 14 0.88 12.70 -12.10
CA TRP A 14 -0.40 12.66 -11.36
C TRP A 14 -1.35 13.83 -11.64
N ALA A 15 -0.89 14.94 -12.24
CA ALA A 15 -1.77 16.02 -12.70
C ALA A 15 -2.42 15.73 -14.07
N ILE A 16 -2.79 14.46 -14.29
CA ILE A 16 -3.52 14.01 -15.47
C ILE A 16 -5.01 14.01 -15.11
N PRO A 17 -5.88 14.67 -15.90
CA PRO A 17 -7.30 14.77 -15.59
C PRO A 17 -7.95 13.41 -15.34
N VAL A 18 -8.75 13.33 -14.26
CA VAL A 18 -9.51 12.13 -13.89
C VAL A 18 -10.99 12.48 -13.88
N ASN A 19 -11.77 11.78 -14.70
CA ASN A 19 -13.20 12.07 -14.91
C ASN A 19 -14.10 11.02 -14.23
N SER A 20 -13.51 9.92 -13.79
CA SER A 20 -14.23 8.80 -13.18
C SER A 20 -13.36 8.09 -12.14
N ILE A 21 -14.00 7.28 -11.30
CA ILE A 21 -13.29 6.40 -10.36
C ILE A 21 -12.38 5.41 -11.10
N LYS A 22 -12.72 5.01 -12.33
CA LYS A 22 -11.86 4.14 -13.15
C LYS A 22 -10.53 4.82 -13.48
N ASP A 23 -10.54 6.11 -13.80
CA ASP A 23 -9.31 6.86 -14.07
C ASP A 23 -8.42 6.92 -12.83
N VAL A 24 -9.02 7.07 -11.63
CA VAL A 24 -8.32 7.00 -10.35
C VAL A 24 -7.69 5.62 -10.17
N GLN A 25 -8.46 4.54 -10.32
CA GLN A 25 -8.00 3.15 -10.22
C GLN A 25 -6.83 2.87 -11.17
N GLU A 26 -6.91 3.35 -12.40
CA GLU A 26 -5.84 3.21 -13.39
C GLU A 26 -4.55 3.92 -12.98
N ARG A 27 -4.62 5.07 -12.29
CA ARG A 27 -3.41 5.75 -11.78
C ARG A 27 -2.69 4.90 -10.75
N PHE A 28 -3.40 4.34 -9.78
CA PHE A 28 -2.81 3.43 -8.79
C PHE A 28 -2.24 2.17 -9.45
N MET A 29 -2.99 1.55 -10.37
CA MET A 29 -2.51 0.39 -11.11
C MET A 29 -1.23 0.71 -11.90
N ASN A 30 -1.17 1.85 -12.58
CA ASN A 30 0.01 2.25 -13.35
C ASN A 30 1.23 2.48 -12.44
N TYR A 31 1.06 3.01 -11.23
CA TYR A 31 2.13 3.08 -10.24
C TYR A 31 2.62 1.69 -9.83
N CYS A 32 1.70 0.78 -9.46
CA CYS A 32 2.05 -0.58 -9.09
C CYS A 32 2.69 -1.36 -10.25
N GLN A 33 2.39 -1.05 -11.51
CA GLN A 33 3.08 -1.66 -12.67
C GLN A 33 4.43 -1.01 -13.00
N GLY A 34 4.88 -0.03 -12.21
CA GLY A 34 6.14 0.69 -12.42
C GLY A 34 6.12 1.67 -13.60
N LYS A 35 4.95 1.95 -14.16
CA LYS A 35 4.77 2.95 -15.23
C LYS A 35 4.86 4.37 -14.69
N LEU A 36 4.40 4.56 -13.46
CA LEU A 36 4.66 5.78 -12.69
C LEU A 36 5.78 5.47 -11.69
N LYS A 37 6.64 6.44 -11.43
CA LYS A 37 7.74 6.29 -10.49
C LYS A 37 7.52 7.11 -9.21
N SER A 38 6.58 8.03 -9.19
CA SER A 38 6.20 8.81 -8.02
C SER A 38 4.83 8.39 -7.49
N SER A 39 4.57 8.65 -6.20
CA SER A 39 3.25 8.48 -5.56
C SER A 39 3.01 9.64 -4.58
N PRO A 40 1.77 10.14 -4.46
CA PRO A 40 1.41 11.10 -3.41
C PRO A 40 1.65 10.55 -2.00
N TRP A 41 1.51 9.23 -1.81
CA TRP A 41 1.61 8.54 -0.51
C TRP A 41 3.00 7.95 -0.22
N SER A 42 3.97 8.11 -1.12
CA SER A 42 5.32 7.58 -0.91
C SER A 42 6.40 8.59 -1.26
N GLU A 43 7.45 8.62 -0.44
CA GLU A 43 8.65 9.43 -0.68
C GLU A 43 9.68 8.71 -1.54
N LEU A 44 9.49 7.41 -1.76
CA LEU A 44 10.40 6.55 -2.50
C LEU A 44 10.26 6.78 -4.01
N ASP A 45 11.38 6.70 -4.73
CA ASP A 45 11.39 6.78 -6.19
C ASP A 45 11.30 5.37 -6.79
N GLY A 46 10.15 5.07 -7.41
CA GLY A 46 9.84 3.77 -7.98
C GLY A 46 9.47 2.71 -6.92
N LEU A 47 9.21 1.51 -7.42
CA LEU A 47 8.83 0.37 -6.60
C LEU A 47 10.06 -0.28 -5.94
N GLN A 48 9.92 -0.64 -4.67
CA GLN A 48 10.93 -1.41 -3.97
C GLN A 48 11.07 -2.82 -4.57
N PRO A 49 12.25 -3.45 -4.48
CA PRO A 49 12.47 -4.80 -4.98
C PRO A 49 11.42 -5.82 -4.51
N GLU A 50 11.02 -5.77 -3.24
CA GLU A 50 9.99 -6.65 -2.68
C GLU A 50 8.63 -6.45 -3.37
N THR A 51 8.24 -5.21 -3.68
CA THR A 51 6.95 -4.90 -4.31
C THR A 51 6.87 -5.48 -5.72
N LYS A 52 8.00 -5.61 -6.42
CA LYS A 52 8.05 -6.22 -7.76
C LYS A 52 7.62 -7.68 -7.78
N THR A 53 7.61 -8.36 -6.64
CA THR A 53 7.13 -9.75 -6.52
C THR A 53 5.60 -9.88 -6.54
N ILE A 54 4.89 -8.80 -6.21
CA ILE A 54 3.42 -8.78 -6.07
C ILE A 54 2.76 -7.68 -6.93
N ASN A 55 3.54 -7.00 -7.77
CA ASN A 55 3.13 -5.80 -8.51
C ASN A 55 1.93 -6.01 -9.44
N GLU A 56 1.86 -7.16 -10.12
CA GLU A 56 0.74 -7.52 -11.00
C GLU A 56 -0.55 -7.71 -10.19
N LYS A 57 -0.47 -8.43 -9.06
CA LYS A 57 -1.60 -8.65 -8.15
C LYS A 57 -2.09 -7.33 -7.55
N LEU A 58 -1.18 -6.45 -7.14
CA LEU A 58 -1.49 -5.09 -6.70
C LEU A 58 -2.23 -4.32 -7.81
N GLY A 59 -1.74 -4.36 -9.05
CA GLY A 59 -2.40 -3.72 -10.18
C GLY A 59 -3.84 -4.21 -10.40
N GLN A 60 -4.09 -5.52 -10.27
CA GLN A 60 -5.41 -6.12 -10.43
C GLN A 60 -6.39 -5.64 -9.34
N ILE A 61 -5.99 -5.64 -8.07
CA ILE A 61 -6.88 -5.20 -6.98
C ILE A 61 -7.14 -3.68 -7.02
N ASN A 62 -6.17 -2.89 -7.49
CA ASN A 62 -6.37 -1.46 -7.74
C ASN A 62 -7.46 -1.23 -8.80
N LEU A 63 -7.46 -1.98 -9.90
CA LEU A 63 -8.51 -1.93 -10.92
C LEU A 63 -9.89 -2.37 -10.40
N LYS A 64 -9.93 -3.17 -9.33
CA LYS A 64 -11.18 -3.55 -8.65
C LYS A 64 -11.68 -2.51 -7.63
N GLY A 65 -10.90 -1.45 -7.38
CA GLY A 65 -11.23 -0.37 -6.45
C GLY A 65 -10.63 -0.49 -5.06
N PHE A 66 -9.63 -1.35 -4.87
CA PHE A 66 -8.81 -1.41 -3.65
C PHE A 66 -7.52 -0.63 -3.88
N LEU A 67 -7.54 0.66 -3.58
CA LEU A 67 -6.51 1.63 -3.95
C LEU A 67 -5.32 1.58 -2.99
N THR A 68 -4.32 0.75 -3.32
CA THR A 68 -3.20 0.41 -2.43
C THR A 68 -2.19 1.54 -2.27
N ILE A 69 -1.86 1.88 -1.02
CA ILE A 69 -0.84 2.88 -0.67
C ILE A 69 0.39 2.28 0.02
N ASN A 70 0.26 1.08 0.59
CA ASN A 70 1.37 0.36 1.20
C ASN A 70 1.18 -1.16 1.07
N SER A 71 2.28 -1.91 0.97
CA SER A 71 2.26 -3.37 0.78
C SER A 71 3.59 -4.00 1.13
N GLN A 72 3.57 -5.24 1.62
CA GLN A 72 4.74 -6.12 1.70
C GLN A 72 4.34 -7.58 1.41
N PRO A 73 5.19 -8.37 0.72
CA PRO A 73 4.93 -9.78 0.49
C PRO A 73 5.11 -10.62 1.77
N ALA A 74 4.63 -11.87 1.74
CA ALA A 74 5.04 -12.84 2.75
C ALA A 74 6.46 -13.35 2.47
N VAL A 75 7.25 -13.52 3.53
CA VAL A 75 8.61 -14.06 3.47
C VAL A 75 8.76 -15.11 4.57
N ASN A 76 9.23 -16.29 4.18
CA ASN A 76 9.40 -17.41 5.08
C ASN A 76 10.88 -17.85 5.14
N GLY A 77 11.66 -17.19 6.01
CA GLY A 77 13.04 -17.58 6.29
C GLY A 77 14.00 -17.33 5.13
N GLU A 78 13.87 -16.18 4.48
CA GLU A 78 14.81 -15.77 3.42
C GLU A 78 16.14 -15.30 4.04
N HIS A 79 17.24 -15.47 3.33
CA HIS A 79 18.55 -15.00 3.78
C HIS A 79 18.55 -13.49 4.03
N SER A 80 19.15 -13.08 5.14
CA SER A 80 19.19 -11.68 5.57
C SER A 80 20.04 -10.76 4.69
N ASP A 81 20.81 -11.31 3.76
CA ASP A 81 21.54 -10.58 2.71
C ASP A 81 20.85 -10.66 1.33
N SER A 82 19.61 -11.16 1.27
CA SER A 82 18.79 -11.16 0.06
C SER A 82 18.65 -9.75 -0.52
N PRO A 83 18.89 -9.55 -1.82
CA PRO A 83 18.79 -8.23 -2.45
C PRO A 83 17.35 -7.70 -2.54
N SER A 84 16.35 -8.55 -2.25
CA SER A 84 14.93 -8.20 -2.35
C SER A 84 14.32 -7.76 -1.01
N VAL A 85 14.57 -8.54 0.05
CA VAL A 85 13.91 -8.40 1.37
C VAL A 85 14.90 -8.45 2.54
N GLY A 86 16.21 -8.64 2.27
CA GLY A 86 17.23 -8.83 3.29
C GLY A 86 17.56 -7.55 4.07
N TRP A 87 17.75 -7.68 5.39
CA TRP A 87 18.22 -6.63 6.28
C TRP A 87 18.93 -7.23 7.50
N GLY A 88 19.67 -6.40 8.26
CA GLY A 88 20.29 -6.80 9.54
C GLY A 88 21.68 -7.46 9.46
N GLY A 89 22.27 -7.53 8.26
CA GLY A 89 23.59 -8.09 7.99
C GLY A 89 23.55 -9.56 7.60
N PRO A 90 24.66 -10.15 7.12
CA PRO A 90 24.68 -11.53 6.61
C PRO A 90 24.50 -12.58 7.72
N SER A 91 24.17 -13.81 7.31
CA SER A 91 24.04 -15.02 8.17
C SER A 91 22.79 -15.11 9.06
N GLY A 92 21.80 -14.24 8.86
CA GLY A 92 20.49 -14.33 9.51
C GLY A 92 19.38 -14.76 8.55
N TYR A 93 18.16 -14.77 9.07
CA TYR A 93 16.94 -15.07 8.31
C TYR A 93 15.88 -14.00 8.57
N VAL A 94 15.18 -13.60 7.52
CA VAL A 94 14.12 -12.60 7.53
C VAL A 94 12.77 -13.29 7.30
N TYR A 95 11.76 -12.79 8.00
CA TYR A 95 10.38 -13.23 7.90
C TYR A 95 9.45 -12.02 7.79
N GLN A 96 8.41 -12.15 6.97
CA GLN A 96 7.40 -11.13 6.76
C GLN A 96 6.02 -11.79 6.64
N LYS A 97 5.01 -11.20 7.26
CA LYS A 97 3.60 -11.48 6.96
C LYS A 97 3.17 -10.63 5.78
N ALA A 98 2.38 -11.21 4.86
CA ALA A 98 1.81 -10.40 3.80
C ALA A 98 0.91 -9.32 4.39
N TYR A 99 1.02 -8.10 3.86
CA TYR A 99 0.28 -6.94 4.34
C TYR A 99 -0.10 -6.02 3.18
N LEU A 100 -1.30 -5.44 3.28
CA LEU A 100 -1.81 -4.42 2.37
C LEU A 100 -2.48 -3.29 3.16
N GLU A 101 -2.24 -2.06 2.72
CA GLU A 101 -3.01 -0.88 3.14
C GLU A 101 -3.57 -0.17 1.92
N PHE A 102 -4.88 0.08 1.93
CA PHE A 102 -5.59 0.61 0.76
C PHE A 102 -6.82 1.43 1.13
N PHE A 103 -7.22 2.30 0.21
CA PHE A 103 -8.54 2.95 0.25
C PHE A 103 -9.57 2.12 -0.53
N CYS A 104 -10.79 2.01 -0.02
CA CYS A 104 -11.89 1.39 -0.76
C CYS A 104 -13.25 2.03 -0.42
N SER A 105 -14.23 1.85 -1.31
CA SER A 105 -15.60 2.32 -1.08
C SER A 105 -16.30 1.49 0.01
N PRO A 106 -17.38 2.01 0.62
CA PRO A 106 -18.16 1.27 1.62
C PRO A 106 -18.64 -0.10 1.12
N ASP A 107 -19.10 -0.18 -0.13
CA ASP A 107 -19.57 -1.44 -0.73
C ASP A 107 -18.45 -2.48 -0.86
N LYS A 108 -17.25 -2.04 -1.25
CA LYS A 108 -16.07 -2.91 -1.37
C LYS A 108 -15.56 -3.35 -0.01
N LEU A 109 -15.59 -2.47 0.99
CA LEU A 109 -15.28 -2.82 2.38
C LEU A 109 -16.24 -3.89 2.89
N ASN A 110 -17.55 -3.70 2.70
CA ASN A 110 -18.55 -4.66 3.14
C ASN A 110 -18.35 -6.02 2.46
N ALA A 111 -18.13 -6.06 1.14
CA ALA A 111 -17.84 -7.30 0.42
C ALA A 111 -16.58 -8.01 0.96
N LEU A 112 -15.53 -7.26 1.26
CA LEU A 112 -14.31 -7.80 1.84
C LEU A 112 -14.55 -8.32 3.27
N ILE A 113 -15.30 -7.60 4.11
CA ILE A 113 -15.66 -8.05 5.45
C ILE A 113 -16.46 -9.35 5.37
N GLU A 114 -17.47 -9.46 4.51
CA GLU A 114 -18.24 -10.70 4.34
C GLU A 114 -17.35 -11.87 3.96
N LYS A 115 -16.41 -11.67 3.04
CA LYS A 115 -15.43 -12.70 2.65
C LYS A 115 -14.45 -13.04 3.78
N CYS A 116 -14.10 -12.05 4.60
CA CYS A 116 -13.17 -12.17 5.74
C CYS A 116 -13.84 -12.52 7.08
N LYS A 117 -15.15 -12.72 7.17
CA LYS A 117 -15.84 -13.08 8.44
C LYS A 117 -15.32 -14.39 9.08
N ALA A 118 -14.52 -15.16 8.36
CA ALA A 118 -13.79 -16.31 8.88
C ALA A 118 -12.44 -15.97 9.56
N LEU A 119 -12.00 -14.70 9.54
CA LEU A 119 -10.66 -14.27 9.96
C LEU A 119 -10.75 -13.29 11.14
N THR A 120 -10.27 -13.71 12.31
CA THR A 120 -10.20 -12.91 13.56
C THR A 120 -9.10 -11.83 13.51
N ALA A 121 -9.35 -10.66 14.09
CA ALA A 121 -8.42 -9.53 14.17
C ALA A 121 -7.79 -9.39 15.58
N HIS A 122 -6.46 -9.38 15.67
CA HIS A 122 -5.64 -9.14 16.86
C HIS A 122 -4.43 -8.26 16.51
N LEU A 123 -3.65 -7.83 17.50
CA LEU A 123 -2.41 -7.08 17.27
C LEU A 123 -1.37 -7.96 16.57
N TYR A 124 -0.76 -7.50 15.46
CA TYR A 124 0.12 -8.35 14.64
C TYR A 124 1.47 -7.69 14.37
N CYS A 125 2.56 -8.31 14.86
CA CYS A 125 3.89 -8.08 14.29
C CYS A 125 3.91 -8.61 12.86
N VAL A 126 4.43 -7.80 11.93
CA VAL A 126 4.39 -8.11 10.49
C VAL A 126 5.76 -8.38 9.87
N THR A 127 6.85 -8.01 10.54
CA THR A 127 8.22 -8.29 10.08
C THR A 127 9.13 -8.61 11.26
N TRP A 128 9.90 -9.69 11.18
CA TRP A 128 10.91 -10.04 12.19
C TRP A 128 12.15 -10.69 11.57
N GLY A 129 13.28 -10.58 12.27
CA GLY A 129 14.56 -11.14 11.86
C GLY A 129 15.22 -11.92 12.99
N VAL A 130 15.83 -13.04 12.64
CA VAL A 130 16.60 -13.90 13.55
C VAL A 130 18.07 -13.87 13.11
N PHE A 131 18.96 -13.40 13.99
CA PHE A 131 20.38 -13.18 13.69
C PHE A 131 21.27 -13.93 14.68
N PRO A 132 22.40 -14.53 14.25
CA PRO A 132 23.31 -15.22 15.15
C PRO A 132 23.81 -14.32 16.28
N GLY A 133 23.70 -14.81 17.53
CA GLY A 133 24.20 -14.11 18.71
C GLY A 133 23.43 -12.83 19.09
N LYS A 134 22.22 -12.62 18.55
CA LYS A 134 21.34 -11.49 18.89
C LYS A 134 19.96 -11.97 19.30
N GLU A 135 19.25 -11.15 20.07
CA GLU A 135 17.81 -11.32 20.30
C GLU A 135 17.03 -11.10 18.99
N ILE A 136 15.78 -11.60 18.96
CA ILE A 136 14.87 -11.42 17.83
C ILE A 136 14.57 -9.93 17.65
N ILE A 137 14.69 -9.42 16.42
CA ILE A 137 14.40 -8.03 16.09
C ILE A 137 13.07 -7.96 15.35
N GLN A 138 12.17 -7.07 15.78
CA GLN A 138 10.84 -6.87 15.18
C GLN A 138 10.68 -5.40 14.76
N PRO A 139 11.18 -4.99 13.58
CA PRO A 139 11.26 -3.57 13.22
C PRO A 139 9.93 -2.98 12.76
N THR A 140 8.95 -3.81 12.36
CA THR A 140 7.69 -3.34 11.78
C THR A 140 6.51 -4.05 12.43
N VAL A 141 5.61 -3.23 13.00
CA VAL A 141 4.38 -3.67 13.66
C VAL A 141 3.20 -2.89 13.08
N VAL A 142 2.05 -3.55 12.95
CA VAL A 142 0.78 -2.86 12.68
C VAL A 142 0.14 -2.56 14.01
N ASP A 143 0.17 -1.29 14.40
CA ASP A 143 -0.36 -0.80 15.67
C ASP A 143 -1.62 0.04 15.43
N PRO A 144 -2.79 -0.34 16.00
CA PRO A 144 -4.02 0.42 15.88
C PRO A 144 -3.91 1.87 16.37
N ALA A 145 -3.10 2.15 17.40
CA ALA A 145 -2.93 3.52 17.89
C ALA A 145 -2.18 4.39 16.88
N SER A 146 -1.10 3.87 16.30
CA SER A 146 -0.35 4.49 15.21
C SER A 146 -1.23 4.69 13.96
N PHE A 147 -2.10 3.73 13.63
CA PHE A 147 -3.02 3.83 12.50
C PHE A 147 -4.02 4.99 12.64
N VAL A 148 -4.56 5.22 13.85
CA VAL A 148 -5.49 6.33 14.11
C VAL A 148 -4.82 7.70 13.95
N VAL A 149 -3.50 7.79 14.19
CA VAL A 149 -2.72 9.01 13.92
C VAL A 149 -2.41 9.15 12.43
N TRP A 150 -1.96 8.05 11.80
CA TRP A 150 -1.61 8.02 10.38
C TRP A 150 -2.79 8.33 9.45
N LYS A 151 -4.01 7.85 9.76
CA LYS A 151 -5.16 7.99 8.86
C LYS A 151 -5.42 9.45 8.46
N ASP A 152 -5.25 10.41 9.38
CA ASP A 152 -5.57 11.81 9.10
C ASP A 152 -4.62 12.39 8.05
N GLU A 153 -3.35 12.00 8.10
CA GLU A 153 -2.37 12.34 7.08
C GLU A 153 -2.65 11.60 5.77
N ALA A 154 -2.92 10.30 5.83
CA ALA A 154 -3.23 9.48 4.66
C ALA A 154 -4.42 10.02 3.86
N PHE A 155 -5.49 10.45 4.56
CA PHE A 155 -6.66 11.08 3.95
C PHE A 155 -6.33 12.48 3.42
N ALA A 156 -5.61 13.30 4.18
CA ALA A 156 -5.24 14.66 3.75
C ALA A 156 -4.41 14.67 2.46
N ILE A 157 -3.66 13.61 2.15
CA ILE A 157 -2.90 13.49 0.88
C ILE A 157 -3.83 13.48 -0.35
N TRP A 158 -5.08 13.00 -0.25
CA TRP A 158 -6.02 13.09 -1.36
C TRP A 158 -6.23 14.53 -1.82
N THR A 159 -6.48 15.44 -0.89
CA THR A 159 -6.76 16.85 -1.20
C THR A 159 -5.51 17.71 -1.28
N ARG A 160 -4.62 17.62 -0.29
CA ARG A 160 -3.41 18.46 -0.18
C ARG A 160 -2.24 17.96 -1.02
N GLY A 161 -2.24 16.67 -1.36
CA GLY A 161 -1.23 16.05 -2.20
C GLY A 161 -1.67 16.00 -3.66
N TRP A 162 -2.68 15.19 -3.97
CA TRP A 162 -3.07 14.91 -5.35
C TRP A 162 -4.02 15.97 -5.94
N ALA A 163 -5.13 16.28 -5.26
CA ALA A 163 -6.11 17.23 -5.79
C ALA A 163 -5.54 18.65 -5.93
N TYR A 164 -4.55 19.01 -5.09
CA TYR A 164 -3.84 20.29 -5.14
C TYR A 164 -2.99 20.46 -6.42
N LEU A 165 -2.68 19.38 -7.14
CA LEU A 165 -1.98 19.45 -8.42
C LEU A 165 -2.84 20.07 -9.53
N PHE A 166 -4.16 20.14 -9.32
CA PHE A 166 -5.13 20.67 -10.27
C PHE A 166 -5.56 22.10 -9.91
N PRO A 167 -5.85 22.96 -10.90
CA PRO A 167 -6.40 24.29 -10.67
C PRO A 167 -7.70 24.26 -9.85
N GLU A 168 -8.03 25.38 -9.24
CA GLU A 168 -9.35 25.54 -8.60
C GLU A 168 -10.47 25.45 -9.64
N GLY A 169 -11.55 24.76 -9.28
CA GLY A 169 -12.70 24.51 -10.18
C GLY A 169 -12.52 23.31 -11.12
N ASP A 170 -11.36 22.65 -11.15
CA ASP A 170 -11.15 21.46 -11.99
C ASP A 170 -12.06 20.28 -11.52
N PRO A 171 -12.79 19.61 -12.42
CA PRO A 171 -13.62 18.44 -12.07
C PRO A 171 -12.84 17.32 -11.38
N SER A 172 -11.56 17.11 -11.74
CA SER A 172 -10.68 16.11 -11.14
C SER A 172 -10.51 16.39 -9.64
N ARG A 173 -10.37 17.66 -9.27
CA ARG A 173 -10.23 18.08 -7.88
C ARG A 173 -11.48 17.78 -7.06
N ALA A 174 -12.67 17.98 -7.65
CA ALA A 174 -13.93 17.64 -7.01
C ALA A 174 -14.09 16.12 -6.83
N LEU A 175 -13.72 15.32 -7.83
CA LEU A 175 -13.76 13.87 -7.76
C LEU A 175 -12.83 13.32 -6.66
N LEU A 176 -11.57 13.79 -6.60
CA LEU A 176 -10.61 13.36 -5.58
C LEU A 176 -11.06 13.74 -4.16
N ALA A 177 -11.66 14.91 -3.98
CA ALA A 177 -12.27 15.31 -2.71
C ALA A 177 -13.51 14.46 -2.35
N GLN A 178 -14.28 13.99 -3.34
CA GLN A 178 -15.37 13.05 -3.09
C GLN A 178 -14.84 11.69 -2.60
N VAL A 179 -13.75 11.18 -3.19
CA VAL A 179 -13.11 9.93 -2.75
C VAL A 179 -12.64 10.05 -1.30
N GLU A 180 -11.91 11.10 -0.96
CA GLU A 180 -11.46 11.38 0.42
C GLU A 180 -12.60 11.30 1.44
N ARG A 181 -13.78 11.84 1.11
CA ARG A 181 -14.92 11.92 2.03
C ARG A 181 -15.73 10.63 2.15
N SER A 182 -15.64 9.74 1.17
CA SER A 182 -16.54 8.58 1.07
C SER A 182 -15.85 7.23 1.23
N TYR A 183 -14.51 7.19 1.14
CA TYR A 183 -13.74 5.95 1.21
C TYR A 183 -13.28 5.65 2.65
N TYR A 184 -12.98 4.38 2.90
CA TYR A 184 -12.32 3.91 4.11
C TYR A 184 -10.86 3.61 3.83
N LEU A 185 -9.99 3.88 4.82
CA LEU A 185 -8.63 3.36 4.86
C LEU A 185 -8.66 2.02 5.60
N VAL A 186 -8.10 0.99 4.98
CA VAL A 186 -8.13 -0.39 5.49
C VAL A 186 -6.71 -0.94 5.51
N SER A 187 -6.38 -1.62 6.60
CA SER A 187 -5.14 -2.39 6.76
C SER A 187 -5.49 -3.87 6.91
N LEU A 188 -4.85 -4.73 6.10
CA LEU A 188 -5.11 -6.17 6.07
C LEU A 188 -3.78 -6.94 6.19
N VAL A 189 -3.74 -7.91 7.10
CA VAL A 189 -2.57 -8.74 7.39
C VAL A 189 -2.96 -10.21 7.24
N ASP A 190 -2.16 -10.97 6.50
CA ASP A 190 -2.23 -12.43 6.50
C ASP A 190 -1.32 -12.98 7.61
N ASN A 191 -1.89 -13.77 8.53
CA ASN A 191 -1.11 -14.35 9.61
C ASN A 191 -0.38 -15.64 9.22
N ASP A 192 -0.85 -16.34 8.19
CA ASP A 192 -0.20 -17.54 7.68
C ASP A 192 0.92 -17.13 6.71
N TYR A 193 2.05 -16.71 7.25
CA TYR A 193 3.21 -16.32 6.44
C TYR A 193 3.87 -17.50 5.70
N ILE A 194 3.55 -18.75 6.05
CA ILE A 194 4.11 -19.94 5.42
C ILE A 194 3.34 -20.27 4.13
N HIS A 195 2.02 -20.19 4.19
CA HIS A 195 1.11 -20.51 3.09
C HIS A 195 0.24 -19.32 2.69
N SER A 196 0.84 -18.11 2.72
CA SER A 196 0.10 -16.88 2.54
C SER A 196 -0.62 -16.82 1.19
N ASP A 197 -1.90 -16.45 1.23
CA ASP A 197 -2.69 -16.11 0.06
C ASP A 197 -3.59 -14.91 0.32
N LEU A 198 -2.96 -13.81 0.76
CA LEU A 198 -3.64 -12.55 1.03
C LEU A 198 -4.52 -12.05 -0.13
N PHE A 199 -4.12 -12.36 -1.38
CA PHE A 199 -4.83 -11.90 -2.57
C PHE A 199 -6.12 -12.69 -2.85
N ALA A 200 -6.25 -13.92 -2.36
CA ALA A 200 -7.50 -14.69 -2.44
C ALA A 200 -8.68 -13.96 -1.77
N ALA A 201 -8.42 -13.10 -0.77
CA ALA A 201 -9.43 -12.25 -0.14
C ALA A 201 -10.12 -11.30 -1.14
N PHE A 202 -9.50 -11.00 -2.28
CA PHE A 202 -10.01 -10.08 -3.30
C PHE A 202 -10.50 -10.77 -4.57
N GLU A 203 -10.35 -12.10 -4.66
CA GLU A 203 -10.93 -12.87 -5.77
C GLU A 203 -12.47 -12.76 -5.72
N ASP A 204 -13.13 -12.72 -6.87
CA ASP A 204 -14.60 -12.67 -6.99
C ASP A 204 -15.34 -11.51 -6.28
N ILE A 205 -14.62 -10.51 -5.75
CA ILE A 205 -15.12 -9.18 -5.38
C ILE A 205 -14.89 -8.19 -6.53
#